data_AF-A0A0F5VR66-F1
#
_entry.id   AF-A0A0F5VR66-F1
#
_cell.length_a   1.000
_cell.length_b   1.000
_cell.length_c   1.000
_cell.angle_alpha   90.00
_cell.angle_beta   90.00
_cell.angle_gamma   90.00
#
_symmetry.space_group_name_H-M   'P 1'
#
loop_
_entity.id
_entity.type
_entity.pdbx_description
1 polymer ?
#
loop_
_entity_poly.entity_id
_entity_poly.type
_entity_poly.pdbx_seq_one_letter_code
_entity_poly.pdbx_strand_id
1 'polypeptide(L)'
;MPTAWAKCYDPNGARYGIPTYPWKLAPDGLATRRQLRAKGLRPGGQEVVAQVMRINRRAGGPRVAYLYREDLAKPVRPMTSRKWGALALAMLARRTCPVCQITYSYCLPTSLGCCVLCAYPDTTQPANCAPPRRS
;
A
#
# COMPACT_ATOMS: atom_id res chain seq x y z
N MET A 1 8.85 3.52 -38.54
CA MET A 1 8.21 3.40 -37.20
C MET A 1 7.72 4.77 -36.76
N PRO A 2 6.46 4.94 -36.29
CA PRO A 2 5.92 6.27 -36.00
C PRO A 2 6.70 6.96 -34.88
N THR A 3 7.13 8.20 -35.14
CA THR A 3 7.94 9.06 -34.26
C THR A 3 7.33 9.32 -32.89
N ALA A 4 6.02 9.07 -32.72
CA ALA A 4 5.32 9.25 -31.46
C ALA A 4 5.81 8.32 -30.33
N TRP A 5 6.37 7.14 -30.65
CA TRP A 5 6.79 6.15 -29.66
C TRP A 5 8.28 5.88 -29.60
N ALA A 6 9.09 6.49 -30.47
CA ALA A 6 10.54 6.26 -30.55
C ALA A 6 11.29 6.51 -29.21
N LYS A 7 10.74 7.37 -28.36
CA LYS A 7 11.28 7.63 -27.02
C LYS A 7 10.93 6.53 -26.01
N CYS A 8 9.86 5.77 -26.22
CA CYS A 8 9.33 4.74 -25.31
C CYS A 8 9.50 3.30 -25.82
N TYR A 9 10.16 3.10 -26.97
CA TYR A 9 10.34 1.79 -27.57
C TYR A 9 11.81 1.40 -27.51
N ASP A 10 12.13 0.49 -26.60
CA ASP A 10 13.47 -0.08 -26.39
C ASP A 10 13.31 -1.55 -25.97
N PRO A 11 13.01 -2.45 -26.92
CA PRO A 11 12.74 -3.86 -26.62
C PRO A 11 13.98 -4.60 -26.08
N ASN A 12 15.19 -4.09 -26.37
CA ASN A 12 16.44 -4.70 -25.95
C ASN A 12 16.93 -4.18 -24.58
N GLY A 13 16.28 -3.15 -24.03
CA GLY A 13 16.70 -2.51 -22.79
C GLY A 13 18.02 -1.75 -22.88
N ALA A 14 18.46 -1.37 -24.09
CA ALA A 14 19.75 -0.70 -24.30
C ALA A 14 19.82 0.70 -23.68
N ARG A 15 18.67 1.39 -23.58
CA ARG A 15 18.56 2.73 -23.02
C ARG A 15 18.15 2.73 -21.54
N TYR A 16 17.28 1.80 -21.15
CA TYR A 16 16.65 1.81 -19.83
C TYR A 16 17.06 0.63 -18.93
N GLY A 17 17.97 -0.24 -19.40
CA GLY A 17 18.44 -1.43 -18.68
C GLY A 17 17.45 -2.61 -18.70
N ILE A 18 16.16 -2.36 -18.97
CA ILE A 18 15.12 -3.36 -19.13
C ILE A 18 14.27 -3.10 -20.37
N PRO A 19 13.72 -4.16 -21.00
CA PRO A 19 12.79 -4.01 -22.12
C PRO A 19 11.70 -2.99 -21.83
N THR A 20 11.59 -1.98 -22.67
CA THR A 20 10.66 -0.87 -22.51
C THR A 20 9.73 -0.79 -23.71
N TYR A 21 8.44 -0.90 -23.43
CA TYR A 21 7.39 -0.87 -24.44
C TYR A 21 6.54 0.41 -24.31
N PRO A 22 6.04 0.95 -25.42
CA PRO A 22 5.05 2.01 -25.36
C PRO A 22 3.74 1.53 -24.72
N TRP A 23 2.92 2.48 -24.26
CA TRP A 23 1.59 2.19 -23.73
C TRP A 23 0.76 1.31 -24.66
N LYS A 24 0.21 0.19 -24.13
CA LYS A 24 -0.56 -0.84 -24.85
C LYS A 24 0.20 -1.67 -25.90
N LEU A 25 1.53 -1.60 -25.93
CA LEU A 25 2.38 -2.37 -26.85
C LEU A 25 3.28 -3.39 -26.14
N ALA A 26 2.94 -3.75 -24.90
CA ALA A 26 3.63 -4.82 -24.19
C ALA A 26 3.24 -6.18 -24.79
N PRO A 27 4.19 -7.14 -24.88
CA PRO A 27 3.89 -8.50 -25.30
C PRO A 27 2.98 -9.20 -24.28
N ASP A 28 2.28 -10.22 -24.76
CA ASP A 28 1.43 -11.07 -23.92
C ASP A 28 2.24 -11.84 -22.87
N GLY A 29 1.56 -12.31 -21.81
CA GLY A 29 2.20 -12.98 -20.68
C GLY A 29 2.86 -12.03 -19.67
N LEU A 30 2.78 -10.72 -19.90
CA LEU A 30 3.25 -9.67 -18.98
C LEU A 30 2.09 -8.85 -18.41
N ALA A 31 2.13 -8.63 -17.11
CA ALA A 31 1.13 -7.83 -16.39
C ALA A 31 1.75 -6.81 -15.44
N THR A 32 1.06 -5.70 -15.28
CA THR A 32 1.32 -4.75 -14.19
C THR A 32 0.88 -5.31 -12.85
N ARG A 33 1.42 -4.79 -11.74
CA ARG A 33 0.99 -5.19 -10.37
C ARG A 33 -0.53 -5.05 -10.18
N ARG A 34 -1.14 -4.03 -10.82
CA ARG A 34 -2.58 -3.80 -10.76
C ARG A 34 -3.37 -4.86 -11.52
N GLN A 35 -2.91 -5.24 -12.72
CA GLN A 35 -3.52 -6.33 -13.50
C GLN A 35 -3.41 -7.67 -12.78
N LEU A 36 -2.23 -7.99 -12.20
CA LEU A 36 -2.07 -9.19 -11.38
C LEU A 36 -3.03 -9.20 -10.19
N ARG A 37 -3.17 -8.08 -9.49
CA ARG A 37 -4.07 -7.98 -8.34
C ARG A 37 -5.55 -8.16 -8.73
N ALA A 38 -5.97 -7.65 -9.89
CA ALA A 38 -7.31 -7.89 -10.42
C ALA A 38 -7.56 -9.39 -10.69
N LYS A 39 -6.52 -10.14 -11.04
CA LYS A 39 -6.54 -11.62 -11.20
C LYS A 39 -6.34 -12.39 -9.89
N GLY A 40 -6.28 -11.72 -8.73
CA GLY A 40 -5.99 -12.39 -7.44
C GLY A 40 -4.54 -12.87 -7.29
N LEU A 41 -3.64 -12.39 -8.15
CA LEU A 41 -2.23 -12.76 -8.19
C LEU A 41 -1.32 -11.66 -7.61
N ARG A 42 -0.11 -12.04 -7.24
CA ARG A 42 0.99 -11.17 -6.84
C ARG A 42 2.25 -11.55 -7.61
N PRO A 43 3.21 -10.62 -7.82
CA PRO A 43 4.47 -10.89 -8.54
C PRO A 43 5.35 -12.02 -7.99
N GLY A 44 5.01 -12.63 -6.85
CA GLY A 44 5.75 -13.79 -6.34
C GLY A 44 7.15 -13.52 -5.79
N GLY A 45 7.67 -12.28 -5.87
CA GLY A 45 9.05 -11.92 -5.53
C GLY A 45 9.97 -11.80 -6.74
N GLN A 46 9.43 -11.90 -7.96
CA GLN A 46 10.20 -11.73 -9.19
C GLN A 46 10.66 -10.28 -9.38
N GLU A 47 11.80 -10.13 -10.03
CA GLU A 47 12.31 -8.85 -10.51
C GLU A 47 11.44 -8.29 -11.65
N VAL A 48 11.65 -7.02 -11.97
CA VAL A 48 10.94 -6.36 -13.06
C VAL A 48 11.48 -6.92 -14.38
N VAL A 49 10.61 -7.49 -15.21
CA VAL A 49 11.01 -8.11 -16.49
C VAL A 49 10.97 -7.10 -17.64
N ALA A 50 10.04 -6.16 -17.57
CA ALA A 50 9.91 -5.10 -18.55
C ALA A 50 9.20 -3.90 -17.94
N GLN A 51 9.14 -2.80 -18.68
CA GLN A 51 8.35 -1.64 -18.30
C GLN A 51 7.55 -1.09 -19.47
N VAL A 52 6.42 -0.47 -19.15
CA VAL A 52 5.60 0.29 -20.09
C VAL A 52 5.79 1.76 -19.83
N MET A 53 6.15 2.51 -20.86
CA MET A 53 6.37 3.94 -20.78
C MET A 53 5.35 4.72 -21.60
N ARG A 54 4.77 5.75 -20.98
CA ARG A 54 3.92 6.74 -21.63
C ARG A 54 4.49 8.12 -21.42
N ILE A 55 4.91 8.76 -22.51
CA ILE A 55 5.30 10.16 -22.49
C ILE A 55 4.05 11.01 -22.74
N ASN A 56 3.76 11.91 -21.81
CA ASN A 56 2.72 12.92 -22.01
C ASN A 56 3.40 14.24 -22.43
N ARG A 57 3.09 14.72 -23.64
CA ARG A 57 3.68 15.97 -24.14
C ARG A 57 3.18 17.23 -23.42
N ARG A 58 2.04 17.15 -22.71
CA ARG A 58 1.38 18.30 -22.07
C ARG A 58 1.53 18.36 -20.55
N ALA A 59 1.78 17.24 -19.87
CA ALA A 59 1.63 17.13 -18.41
C ALA A 59 2.89 16.63 -17.68
N GLY A 60 4.08 16.87 -18.24
CA GLY A 60 5.36 16.46 -17.64
C GLY A 60 5.83 15.04 -17.99
N GLY A 61 6.94 14.65 -17.35
CA GLY A 61 7.84 13.53 -17.69
C GLY A 61 7.24 12.13 -17.88
N PRO A 62 8.08 11.14 -18.22
CA PRO A 62 7.62 9.80 -18.58
C PRO A 62 6.89 9.12 -17.42
N ARG A 63 5.68 8.59 -17.69
CA ARG A 63 4.97 7.70 -16.77
C ARG A 63 5.39 6.26 -17.05
N VAL A 64 5.87 5.58 -16.03
CA VAL A 64 6.38 4.21 -16.14
C VAL A 64 5.51 3.26 -15.32
N ALA A 65 5.21 2.09 -15.89
CA ALA A 65 4.57 0.99 -15.20
C ALA A 65 5.39 -0.29 -15.37
N TYR A 66 5.74 -0.94 -14.27
CA TYR A 66 6.53 -2.17 -14.31
C TYR A 66 5.69 -3.38 -14.64
N LEU A 67 6.26 -4.25 -15.47
CA LEU A 67 5.69 -5.50 -15.95
C LEU A 67 6.38 -6.69 -15.30
N TYR A 68 5.55 -7.70 -15.09
CA TYR A 68 5.82 -8.90 -14.33
C TYR A 68 5.27 -10.08 -15.12
N ARG A 69 5.96 -11.22 -15.13
CA ARG A 69 5.45 -12.42 -15.79
C ARG A 69 4.22 -12.94 -15.05
N GLU A 70 3.19 -13.30 -15.81
CA GLU A 70 1.98 -13.91 -15.28
C GLU A 70 2.23 -15.36 -14.84
N ASP A 71 3.01 -16.13 -15.60
CA ASP A 71 3.28 -17.56 -15.31
C ASP A 71 3.96 -17.79 -13.96
N LEU A 72 4.81 -16.85 -13.53
CA LEU A 72 5.55 -16.90 -12.27
C LEU A 72 4.79 -16.22 -11.12
N ALA A 73 3.64 -15.62 -11.41
CA ALA A 73 2.84 -14.96 -10.41
C ALA A 73 2.26 -16.00 -9.45
N LYS A 74 2.21 -15.63 -8.18
CA LYS A 74 1.68 -16.48 -7.11
C LYS A 74 0.33 -15.96 -6.69
N PRO A 75 -0.58 -16.80 -6.17
CA PRO A 75 -1.80 -16.29 -5.56
C PRO A 75 -1.48 -15.30 -4.44
N VAL A 76 -2.33 -14.29 -4.29
CA VAL A 76 -2.27 -13.38 -3.15
C VAL A 76 -2.39 -14.20 -1.87
N ARG A 77 -1.52 -13.92 -0.90
CA ARG A 77 -1.53 -14.65 0.38
C ARG A 77 -2.89 -14.42 1.04
N PRO A 78 -3.66 -15.48 1.33
CA PRO A 78 -4.95 -15.32 1.96
C PRO A 78 -4.79 -14.71 3.34
N MET A 79 -5.82 -14.00 3.75
CA MET A 79 -5.98 -13.60 5.14
C MET A 79 -6.31 -14.86 5.95
N THR A 80 -5.58 -15.10 7.03
CA THR A 80 -5.75 -16.28 7.89
C THR A 80 -6.30 -15.83 9.23
N SER A 81 -6.97 -16.72 9.97
CA SER A 81 -7.47 -16.43 11.33
C SER A 81 -6.39 -15.83 12.24
N ARG A 82 -5.17 -16.36 12.20
CA ARG A 82 -4.02 -15.81 12.96
C ARG A 82 -3.68 -14.37 12.57
N LYS A 83 -3.71 -14.04 11.27
CA LYS A 83 -3.50 -12.67 10.81
C LYS A 83 -4.62 -11.73 11.24
N TRP A 84 -5.87 -12.22 11.24
CA TRP A 84 -7.02 -11.46 11.75
C TRP A 84 -6.85 -11.15 13.24
N GLY A 85 -6.50 -12.14 14.05
CA GLY A 85 -6.23 -11.95 15.48
C GLY A 85 -5.09 -10.96 15.73
N ALA A 86 -3.97 -11.10 15.02
CA ALA A 86 -2.85 -10.16 15.13
C ALA A 86 -3.25 -8.72 14.75
N LEU A 87 -4.04 -8.54 13.69
CA LEU A 87 -4.55 -7.22 13.30
C LEU A 87 -5.49 -6.64 14.36
N ALA A 88 -6.39 -7.46 14.92
CA ALA A 88 -7.31 -7.04 15.97
C ALA A 88 -6.56 -6.60 17.24
N LEU A 89 -5.55 -7.36 17.67
CA LEU A 89 -4.67 -7.00 18.79
C LEU A 89 -3.89 -5.72 18.52
N ALA A 90 -3.33 -5.56 17.32
CA ALA A 90 -2.65 -4.32 16.92
C ALA A 90 -3.59 -3.11 16.84
N MET A 91 -4.88 -3.33 16.55
CA MET A 91 -5.89 -2.27 16.56
C MET A 91 -6.34 -1.95 17.98
N LEU A 92 -6.48 -2.94 18.84
CA LEU A 92 -6.75 -2.74 20.26
C LEU A 92 -5.65 -1.88 20.89
N ALA A 93 -4.38 -2.25 20.73
CA ALA A 93 -3.25 -1.48 21.26
C ALA A 93 -3.21 -0.02 20.77
N ARG A 94 -3.55 0.23 19.50
CA ARG A 94 -3.63 1.61 18.94
C ARG A 94 -4.83 2.42 19.44
N ARG A 95 -5.83 1.76 20.02
CA ARG A 95 -7.10 2.35 20.47
C ARG A 95 -7.21 2.44 22.00
N THR A 96 -6.36 1.72 22.73
CA THR A 96 -6.32 1.74 24.19
C THR A 96 -5.35 2.81 24.67
N CYS A 97 -5.84 3.72 25.51
CA CYS A 97 -4.98 4.73 26.14
C CYS A 97 -4.05 4.09 27.17
N PRO A 98 -2.72 4.35 27.14
CA PRO A 98 -1.81 3.79 28.13
C PRO A 98 -2.01 4.38 29.54
N VAL A 99 -2.65 5.55 29.66
CA VAL A 99 -2.88 6.25 30.94
C VAL A 99 -4.16 5.76 31.62
N CYS A 100 -5.31 5.89 30.96
CA CYS A 100 -6.61 5.54 31.54
C CYS A 100 -7.10 4.13 31.19
N GLN A 101 -6.40 3.41 30.31
CA GLN A 101 -6.72 2.04 29.85
C GLN A 101 -8.09 1.89 29.16
N ILE A 102 -8.74 3.00 28.82
CA ILE A 102 -10.00 3.00 28.05
C ILE A 102 -9.68 2.73 26.58
N THR A 103 -10.50 1.87 25.96
CA THR A 103 -10.43 1.57 24.53
C THR A 103 -11.45 2.42 23.76
N TYR A 104 -10.98 3.14 22.75
CA TYR A 104 -11.80 4.03 21.92
C TYR A 104 -12.14 3.40 20.56
N SER A 105 -13.12 3.97 19.86
CA SER A 105 -13.47 3.56 18.48
C SER A 105 -12.48 4.07 17.42
N TYR A 106 -11.66 5.06 17.78
CA TYR A 106 -10.67 5.71 16.92
C TYR A 106 -9.23 5.37 17.38
N CYS A 107 -8.27 5.44 16.45
CA CYS A 107 -6.85 5.28 16.81
C CYS A 107 -6.36 6.53 17.53
N LEU A 108 -5.67 6.36 18.66
CA LEU A 108 -5.10 7.47 19.40
C LEU A 108 -4.07 8.22 18.54
N PRO A 109 -4.03 9.57 18.64
CA PRO A 109 -3.05 10.37 17.93
C PRO A 109 -1.64 10.07 18.43
N THR A 110 -0.73 9.75 17.51
CA THR A 110 0.67 9.42 17.85
C THR A 110 1.44 10.61 18.42
N SER A 111 1.03 11.84 18.11
CA SER A 111 1.65 13.06 18.65
C SER A 111 1.42 13.27 20.14
N LEU A 112 0.29 12.81 20.69
CA LEU A 112 -0.06 12.96 22.11
C LEU A 112 0.38 11.74 22.94
N GLY A 113 0.60 10.59 22.29
CA GLY A 113 0.95 9.32 22.96
C GLY A 113 -0.16 8.75 23.86
N CYS A 114 -1.27 9.45 24.02
CA CYS A 114 -2.42 9.09 24.84
C CYS A 114 -3.73 9.62 24.22
N CYS A 115 -4.87 9.38 24.87
CA CYS A 115 -6.14 9.91 24.40
C CYS A 115 -6.23 11.43 24.64
N VAL A 116 -7.08 12.10 23.87
CA VAL A 116 -7.27 13.56 23.93
C VAL A 116 -7.63 14.02 25.35
N LEU A 117 -8.49 13.26 26.05
CA LEU A 117 -8.90 13.55 27.42
C LEU A 117 -7.76 13.47 28.44
N CYS A 118 -6.77 12.59 28.23
CA CYS A 118 -5.59 12.51 29.09
C CYS A 118 -4.53 13.56 28.73
N ALA A 119 -4.45 13.95 27.46
CA ALA A 119 -3.51 14.97 27.00
C ALA A 119 -3.95 16.39 27.42
N TYR A 120 -5.27 16.63 27.38
CA TYR A 120 -5.89 17.89 27.78
C TYR A 120 -6.99 17.58 28.79
N PRO A 121 -6.62 17.26 30.04
CA PRO A 121 -7.60 17.13 31.10
C PRO A 121 -8.23 18.51 31.31
N ASP A 122 -9.47 18.71 30.86
CA ASP A 122 -10.21 19.90 31.21
C ASP A 122 -10.26 19.98 32.74
N THR A 123 -9.76 21.09 33.30
CA THR A 123 -9.88 21.41 34.74
C THR A 123 -11.33 21.58 35.20
N THR A 124 -12.29 21.34 34.30
CA THR A 124 -13.73 21.53 34.46
C THR A 124 -14.49 20.22 34.22
N GLN A 125 -14.01 19.09 34.72
CA GLN A 125 -14.85 17.91 34.91
C GLN A 125 -15.21 17.76 36.40
N PRO A 126 -16.51 17.74 36.77
CA PRO A 126 -16.91 17.39 38.13
C PRO A 126 -16.47 15.96 38.45
N ALA A 127 -16.05 15.74 39.68
CA ALA A 127 -15.24 14.63 40.20
C ALA A 127 -15.77 13.17 40.03
N ASN A 128 -16.74 12.91 39.15
CA ASN A 128 -17.48 11.64 39.13
C ASN A 128 -17.19 10.69 37.96
N CYS A 129 -16.14 10.92 37.17
CA CYS A 129 -15.68 9.94 36.16
C CYS A 129 -14.44 9.17 36.63
N ALA A 130 -14.50 8.58 37.83
CA ALA A 130 -13.56 7.53 38.19
C ALA A 130 -13.91 6.27 37.35
N PRO A 131 -12.98 5.69 36.58
CA PRO A 131 -13.24 4.41 35.94
C PRO A 131 -13.53 3.35 37.02
N PRO A 132 -14.46 2.40 36.81
CA PRO A 132 -14.67 1.34 37.78
C PRO A 132 -13.36 0.58 37.97
N ARG A 133 -12.87 0.53 39.22
CA ARG A 133 -11.80 -0.39 39.60
C ARG A 133 -12.30 -1.80 39.33
N ARG A 134 -11.64 -2.53 38.44
CA ARG A 134 -11.89 -3.97 38.28
C ARG A 134 -11.53 -4.65 39.61
N SER A 135 -12.51 -5.31 40.21
CA SER A 135 -12.36 -6.30 41.29
C SER A 135 -11.72 -7.57 40.78
#